data_AF-A0A368EW09-F1
#
_entry.id   AF-A0A368EW09-F1
#
_cell.length_a   1.000
_cell.length_b   1.000
_cell.length_c   1.000
_cell.angle_alpha   90.00
_cell.angle_beta   90.00
_cell.angle_gamma   90.00
#
_symmetry.space_group_name_H-M   'P 1'
#
loop_
_entity.id
_entity.type
_entity.pdbx_description
1 polymer ?
#
loop_
_entity_poly.entity_id
_entity_poly.type
_entity_poly.pdbx_seq_one_letter_code
_entity_poly.pdbx_strand_id
1 'polypeptide(L)' 'MLLQVLCVFLLLNAFTQDVAMAQGCRDRIPVNVCQQQKEKGNCKNQYTVEMMKMQCPKTCGFCQ' A
#
# COMPACT_ATOMS: atom_id res chain seq x y z
N MET A 1 20.65 28.80 -17.77
CA MET A 1 20.91 28.35 -16.38
C MET A 1 19.67 28.44 -15.49
N LEU A 2 19.06 29.61 -15.26
CA LEU A 2 17.85 29.73 -14.42
C LEU A 2 16.63 28.95 -14.97
N LEU A 3 16.39 29.02 -16.29
CA LEU A 3 15.30 28.30 -16.96
C LEU A 3 15.41 26.77 -16.79
N GLN A 4 16.62 26.23 -16.80
CA GLN A 4 16.84 24.78 -16.64
C GLN A 4 16.55 24.31 -15.22
N VAL A 5 16.92 25.10 -14.21
CA VAL A 5 16.63 24.79 -12.79
C VAL A 5 15.13 24.79 -12.53
N LEU A 6 14.39 25.74 -13.11
CA LEU A 6 12.93 25.80 -13.02
C LEU A 6 12.27 24.58 -13.69
N CYS A 7 12.76 24.17 -14.86
CA CYS A 7 12.27 22.96 -15.54
C CYS A 7 12.50 21.70 -14.69
N VAL A 8 13.68 21.55 -14.07
CA VAL A 8 13.98 20.39 -13.21
C VAL A 8 13.08 20.34 -11.99
N PHE A 9 12.82 21.48 -11.34
CA PHE A 9 11.92 21.54 -10.18
C PHE A 9 10.47 21.17 -10.54
N LEU A 10 9.97 21.65 -11.68
CA LEU A 10 8.64 21.31 -12.16
C LEU A 10 8.49 19.83 -12.52
N LEU A 11 9.52 19.24 -13.14
CA LEU A 11 9.55 17.81 -13.44
C LEU A 11 9.56 16.97 -12.16
N LEU A 12 10.41 17.29 -11.18
CA LEU A 12 10.44 16.59 -9.89
C LEU A 12 9.10 16.64 -9.14
N ASN A 13 8.41 17.78 -9.17
CA ASN A 13 7.07 17.91 -8.57
C ASN A 13 5.99 17.11 -9.33
N ALA A 14 6.10 17.00 -10.66
CA ALA A 14 5.19 16.18 -11.45
C ALA A 14 5.39 14.67 -11.18
N PHE A 15 6.65 14.21 -11.07
CA PHE A 15 6.96 12.78 -10.86
C PHE A 15 6.81 12.28 -9.42
N THR A 16 6.62 13.17 -8.44
CA THR A 16 6.46 12.79 -7.02
C THR A 16 5.01 12.46 -6.64
N GLN A 17 4.03 12.82 -7.48
CA GLN A 17 2.61 12.57 -7.21
C GLN A 17 2.18 11.11 -7.43
N ASP A 18 2.93 10.34 -8.23
CA ASP A 18 2.54 8.96 -8.60
C ASP A 18 3.05 7.88 -7.63
N VAL A 19 4.17 8.12 -6.95
CA VAL A 19 4.77 7.13 -6.03
C VAL A 19 4.15 7.14 -4.63
N ALA A 20 3.51 8.24 -4.23
CA ALA A 20 2.86 8.37 -2.91
C ALA A 20 1.46 7.73 -2.85
N MET A 21 0.78 7.54 -3.99
CA MET A 21 -0.64 7.16 -4.05
C MET A 21 -0.90 5.78 -4.67
N ALA A 22 0.12 5.13 -5.24
CA ALA A 22 -0.05 3.89 -6.01
C ALA A 22 0.36 2.60 -5.29
N GLN A 23 0.32 2.56 -3.95
CA GLN A 23 0.20 1.26 -3.27
C GLN A 23 -1.25 0.79 -3.41
N GLY A 24 -1.63 0.44 -4.64
CA GLY A 24 -2.95 -0.07 -4.98
C GLY A 24 -3.32 -1.25 -4.09
N CYS A 25 -4.62 -1.48 -3.93
CA CYS A 25 -5.15 -2.50 -3.04
C CYS A 25 -4.59 -3.89 -3.37
N ARG A 26 -3.60 -4.32 -2.60
CA ARG A 26 -2.97 -5.64 -2.76
C ARG A 26 -2.40 -6.14 -1.45
N ASP A 27 -2.37 -7.46 -1.34
CA ASP A 27 -1.63 -8.10 -0.27
C ASP A 27 -0.12 -7.89 -0.47
N ARG A 28 0.58 -7.64 0.63
CA ARG A 28 2.02 -7.34 0.68
C ARG A 28 2.86 -8.57 1.02
N ILE A 29 2.22 -9.67 1.43
CA ILE A 29 2.83 -10.97 1.68
C ILE A 29 2.17 -12.05 0.81
N PRO A 30 2.77 -13.26 0.68
CA PRO A 30 2.20 -14.33 -0.14
C PRO A 30 0.74 -14.65 0.21
N VAL A 31 -0.09 -14.82 -0.82
CA VAL A 31 -1.55 -15.01 -0.68
C VAL A 31 -1.90 -16.20 0.20
N ASN A 32 -1.12 -17.29 0.14
CA ASN A 32 -1.33 -18.46 1.00
C ASN A 32 -1.14 -18.12 2.49
N VAL A 33 -0.23 -17.20 2.82
CA VAL A 33 -0.05 -16.73 4.20
C VAL A 33 -1.24 -15.86 4.61
N CYS A 34 -1.69 -14.94 3.76
CA CYS A 34 -2.89 -14.14 4.03
C CYS A 34 -4.15 -14.99 4.21
N GLN A 35 -4.36 -16.01 3.38
CA GLN A 35 -5.44 -16.99 3.53
C GLN A 35 -5.37 -17.69 4.88
N GLN A 36 -4.20 -18.21 5.25
CA GLN A 36 -4.02 -18.85 6.56
C GLN A 36 -4.31 -17.89 7.74
N GLN A 37 -3.90 -16.62 7.64
CA GLN A 37 -4.20 -15.63 8.68
C GLN A 37 -5.70 -15.32 8.76
N LYS A 38 -6.38 -15.26 7.62
CA LYS A 38 -7.83 -15.08 7.54
C LYS A 38 -8.58 -16.25 8.19
N GLU A 39 -8.19 -17.49 7.88
CA GLU A 39 -8.75 -18.70 8.47
C GLU A 39 -8.53 -18.76 9.98
N LYS A 40 -7.39 -18.27 10.48
CA LYS A 40 -7.10 -18.12 11.92
C LYS A 40 -7.90 -17.00 12.60
N GLY A 41 -8.70 -16.23 11.87
CA GLY A 41 -9.51 -15.13 12.40
C GLY A 41 -8.75 -13.82 12.63
N ASN A 42 -7.51 -13.70 12.15
CA ASN A 42 -6.68 -12.52 12.41
C ASN A 42 -7.14 -11.25 11.68
N CYS A 43 -7.97 -11.37 10.66
CA CYS A 43 -8.62 -10.20 10.05
C CYS A 43 -9.60 -9.47 11.01
N LYS A 44 -10.06 -10.13 12.09
CA LYS A 44 -11.06 -9.56 13.04
C LYS A 44 -10.54 -9.46 14.47
N ASN A 45 -9.36 -10.00 14.75
CA ASN A 45 -8.77 -9.98 16.08
C ASN A 45 -8.16 -8.60 16.36
N GLN A 46 -8.59 -7.95 17.45
CA GLN A 46 -8.14 -6.60 17.85
C GLN A 46 -6.61 -6.44 17.96
N TYR A 47 -5.88 -7.52 18.25
CA TYR A 47 -4.43 -7.49 18.40
C TYR A 47 -3.69 -7.59 17.06
N THR A 48 -4.33 -8.12 16.01
CA THR A 48 -3.69 -8.41 14.71
C THR A 48 -4.32 -7.64 13.55
N VAL A 49 -5.49 -7.03 13.73
CA VAL A 49 -6.24 -6.32 12.69
C VAL A 49 -5.42 -5.21 12.02
N GLU A 50 -4.66 -4.43 12.79
CA GLU A 50 -3.83 -3.36 12.23
C GLU A 50 -2.68 -3.91 11.38
N MET A 51 -2.10 -5.04 11.80
CA MET A 51 -1.11 -5.75 10.98
C MET A 51 -1.75 -6.28 9.69
N MET A 52 -2.98 -6.80 9.77
CA MET A 52 -3.69 -7.34 8.59
C MET A 52 -4.11 -6.25 7.61
N LYS A 53 -4.44 -5.04 8.08
CA LYS A 53 -4.66 -3.86 7.22
C LYS A 53 -3.42 -3.48 6.43
N MET A 54 -2.23 -3.67 6.99
CA MET A 54 -0.98 -3.39 6.27
C MET A 54 -0.58 -4.54 5.33
N GLN A 55 -0.67 -5.79 5.81
CA GLN A 55 -0.08 -6.94 5.11
C GLN A 55 -1.04 -7.64 4.16
N CYS A 56 -2.32 -7.76 4.53
CA CYS A 56 -3.31 -8.52 3.78
C CYS A 56 -4.60 -7.72 3.54
N PRO A 57 -4.54 -6.43 3.11
CA PRO A 57 -5.72 -5.60 3.01
C PRO A 57 -6.73 -6.10 1.98
N LYS A 58 -6.28 -6.76 0.91
CA LYS A 58 -7.18 -7.32 -0.10
C LYS A 58 -7.83 -8.61 0.40
N THR A 59 -7.04 -9.56 0.91
CA THR A 59 -7.56 -10.85 1.40
C THR A 59 -8.54 -10.68 2.58
N CYS A 60 -8.25 -9.73 3.48
CA CYS A 60 -9.13 -9.39 4.60
C CYS A 60 -10.30 -8.45 4.24
N GLY A 61 -10.33 -7.87 3.03
CA GLY A 61 -11.41 -7.01 2.55
C GLY A 61 -11.39 -5.58 3.09
N PHE A 62 -10.21 -5.07 3.46
CA PHE A 62 -10.00 -3.69 3.92
C PHE A 62 -9.87 -2.67 2.77
N CYS A 63 -9.71 -3.15 1.52
CA CYS A 63 -9.72 -2.34 0.31
C CYS A 63 -10.25 -3.17 -0.89
N GLN A 64 -10.50 -2.51 -2.03
CA GLN A 64 -10.92 -3.13 -3.29
C GLN A 64 -10.04 -2.67 -4.45
#